data_AF-A0AAD6EFM1-F1
#
_entry.id   AF-A0AAD6EFM1-F1
#
_cell.length_a   1.000
_cell.length_b   1.000
_cell.length_c   1.000
_cell.angle_alpha   90.00
_cell.angle_beta   90.00
_cell.angle_gamma   90.00
#
_symmetry.space_group_name_H-M   'P 1'
#
loop_
_entity.id
_entity.type
_entity.pdbx_description
1 polymer ?
#
loop_
_entity_poly.entity_id
_entity_poly.type
_entity_poly.pdbx_seq_one_letter_code
_entity_poly.pdbx_strand_id
1 'polypeptide(L)'
;MDLYSGDSYTQTEFTVDGTQPSTTNPMGNPMGNPTLGECYPPEQILIIQIGTGTTSGGTNWVGYLTTLYNASPVLSYNFAVGGATIDNSIVDTKVKDVTSQVRDFELAYSEKPISAPWSSDNAVIGWGHQNAQPSVLVPTLMAQYKFLIEKLYASGGRKFLFLNVPPTDRSPMAIKEGSEAVKTYATWMKAYNDVMMIYVFISYIVSIKLTWPQTTIVLYDTWSFMPKILDDPQTYGFPNAMYFNENGTSCIWWNHYHPGQNHHKLQAADMI
;
A
#
# COMPACT_ATOMS: atom_id res chain seq x y z
N MET A 1 -3.44 -9.86 -13.14
CA MET A 1 -2.20 -9.40 -12.47
C MET A 1 -2.54 -8.09 -11.86
N ASP A 2 -2.16 -7.88 -10.61
CA ASP A 2 -2.30 -6.60 -9.92
C ASP A 2 -0.90 -6.15 -9.51
N LEU A 3 -0.55 -4.92 -9.88
CA LEU A 3 0.72 -4.28 -9.56
C LEU A 3 0.55 -3.41 -8.32
N TYR A 4 1.40 -3.60 -7.31
CA TYR A 4 1.43 -2.74 -6.13
C TYR A 4 2.81 -2.09 -5.98
N SER A 5 2.81 -0.80 -5.69
CA SER A 5 3.96 0.01 -5.31
C SER A 5 3.59 0.82 -4.07
N GLY A 6 4.58 1.33 -3.34
CA GLY A 6 4.36 2.12 -2.15
C GLY A 6 5.35 1.78 -1.05
N ASP A 7 4.86 1.86 0.17
CA ASP A 7 5.68 1.84 1.37
C ASP A 7 5.33 0.65 2.28
N SER A 8 5.64 0.78 3.58
CA SER A 8 5.41 -0.23 4.60
C SER A 8 3.95 -0.68 4.70
N TYR A 9 2.98 0.22 4.49
CA TYR A 9 1.54 -0.13 4.58
C TYR A 9 1.08 -1.09 3.49
N THR A 10 1.88 -1.26 2.45
CA THR A 10 1.60 -2.09 1.28
C THR A 10 2.59 -3.24 1.13
N GLN A 11 3.83 -3.11 1.64
CA GLN A 11 4.92 -4.08 1.47
C GLN A 11 4.52 -5.51 1.83
N THR A 12 4.95 -6.44 0.97
CA THR A 12 4.93 -7.89 1.21
C THR A 12 6.27 -8.55 0.88
N GLU A 13 7.37 -7.79 0.74
CA GLU A 13 8.73 -8.29 0.40
C GLU A 13 8.86 -9.06 -0.93
N PHE A 14 7.95 -8.88 -1.88
CA PHE A 14 8.09 -9.50 -3.19
C PHE A 14 9.32 -8.97 -3.94
N THR A 15 10.02 -9.88 -4.62
CA THR A 15 11.19 -9.63 -5.46
C THR A 15 11.02 -10.27 -6.83
N VAL A 16 11.56 -9.61 -7.86
CA VAL A 16 11.45 -10.09 -9.25
C VAL A 16 12.23 -11.39 -9.49
N ASP A 17 13.30 -11.63 -8.73
CA ASP A 17 14.14 -12.82 -8.86
C ASP A 17 13.61 -14.01 -8.03
N GLY A 18 12.56 -13.79 -7.23
CA GLY A 18 11.94 -14.82 -6.41
C GLY A 18 10.88 -15.65 -7.15
N THR A 19 10.21 -16.53 -6.41
CA THR A 19 9.06 -17.30 -6.92
C THR A 19 7.98 -16.34 -7.42
N GLN A 20 7.56 -16.52 -8.67
CA GLN A 20 6.55 -15.67 -9.29
C GLN A 20 5.13 -16.04 -8.84
N PRO A 21 4.21 -15.06 -8.78
CA PRO A 21 2.79 -15.30 -8.53
C PRO A 21 2.18 -16.32 -9.48
N SER A 22 1.41 -17.25 -8.93
CA SER A 22 0.69 -18.29 -9.65
C SER A 22 -0.69 -18.52 -9.02
N THR A 23 -1.56 -19.29 -9.68
CA THR A 23 -2.91 -19.56 -9.15
C THR A 23 -2.92 -20.33 -7.83
N THR A 24 -1.84 -21.07 -7.52
CA THR A 24 -1.66 -21.80 -6.26
C THR A 24 -0.81 -21.03 -5.23
N ASN A 25 -0.10 -20.00 -5.68
CA ASN A 25 0.66 -19.09 -4.83
C ASN A 25 0.51 -17.65 -5.38
N PRO A 26 -0.63 -16.99 -5.13
CA PRO A 26 -0.98 -15.72 -5.78
C PRO A 26 -0.12 -14.54 -5.36
N MET A 27 0.67 -14.67 -4.27
CA MET A 27 1.62 -13.65 -3.81
C MET A 27 3.05 -13.91 -4.31
N GLY A 28 3.36 -15.14 -4.76
CA GLY A 28 4.69 -15.52 -5.24
C GLY A 28 5.74 -15.63 -4.12
N ASN A 29 6.34 -14.49 -3.73
CA ASN A 29 7.40 -14.45 -2.73
C ASN A 29 7.27 -13.21 -1.80
N PRO A 30 7.89 -13.23 -0.61
CA PRO A 30 8.72 -14.29 -0.04
C PRO A 30 7.86 -15.52 0.24
N MET A 31 8.38 -16.70 -0.08
CA MET A 31 7.78 -17.90 0.49
C MET A 31 8.01 -17.81 1.99
N GLY A 32 6.92 -17.69 2.76
CA GLY A 32 7.00 -17.71 4.22
C GLY A 32 7.93 -18.82 4.67
N ASN A 33 8.94 -18.48 5.45
CA ASN A 33 9.90 -19.45 5.92
C ASN A 33 9.14 -20.52 6.73
N PRO A 34 9.14 -21.80 6.34
CA PRO A 34 8.47 -22.84 7.10
C PRO A 34 9.10 -23.09 8.49
N THR A 35 10.14 -22.34 8.92
CA THR A 35 10.68 -22.43 10.28
C THR A 35 9.81 -21.77 11.36
N LEU A 36 8.50 -21.97 11.32
CA LEU A 36 7.71 -22.09 12.55
C LEU A 36 7.43 -23.59 12.69
N GLY A 37 8.22 -24.25 13.55
CA GLY A 37 8.26 -25.69 13.75
C GLY A 37 7.02 -26.26 14.43
N GLU A 38 5.84 -26.03 13.87
CA GLU A 38 4.59 -26.60 14.34
C GLU A 38 3.86 -27.28 13.18
N CYS A 39 3.41 -28.51 13.44
CA CYS A 39 2.64 -29.32 12.50
C CYS A 39 1.27 -28.66 12.25
N TYR A 40 1.19 -27.78 11.27
CA TYR A 40 -0.07 -27.22 10.79
C TYR A 40 -0.70 -28.16 9.75
N PRO A 41 -2.03 -28.38 9.77
CA PRO A 41 -2.71 -29.10 8.70
C PRO A 41 -2.50 -28.37 7.36
N PRO A 42 -2.47 -29.08 6.21
CA PRO A 42 -2.11 -28.50 4.91
C PRO A 42 -2.89 -27.25 4.51
N GLU A 43 -4.14 -27.15 4.96
CA GLU A 43 -5.03 -26.00 4.76
C GLU A 43 -4.64 -24.75 5.56
N GLN A 44 -3.89 -24.88 6.66
CA GLN A 44 -3.33 -23.77 7.44
C GLN A 44 -1.94 -23.32 6.93
N ILE A 45 -1.23 -24.16 6.17
CA ILE A 45 0.06 -23.80 5.55
C ILE A 45 -0.11 -22.64 4.55
N LEU A 46 -1.21 -22.63 3.80
CA LEU A 46 -1.57 -21.53 2.88
C LEU A 46 -1.85 -20.21 3.63
N ILE A 47 -2.48 -20.29 4.81
CA ILE A 47 -2.84 -19.10 5.61
C ILE A 47 -1.59 -18.49 6.26
N ILE A 48 -0.65 -19.31 6.73
CA ILE A 48 0.59 -18.86 7.39
C ILE A 48 1.60 -18.25 6.40
N GLN A 49 1.53 -18.59 5.10
CA GLN A 49 2.39 -17.98 4.08
C GLN A 49 1.94 -16.57 3.67
N ILE A 50 0.64 -16.27 3.71
CA ILE A 50 0.10 -14.96 3.31
C ILE A 50 0.29 -13.96 4.46
N GLY A 51 1.29 -13.08 4.33
CA GLY A 51 1.62 -12.10 5.37
C GLY A 51 3.06 -12.13 5.85
N THR A 52 3.90 -13.02 5.31
CA THR A 52 5.36 -12.88 5.49
C THR A 52 5.85 -11.61 4.81
N GLY A 53 6.76 -10.89 5.46
CA GLY A 53 7.37 -9.68 4.91
C GLY A 53 6.48 -8.44 4.92
N THR A 54 5.36 -8.48 5.65
CA THR A 54 4.52 -7.30 5.89
C THR A 54 4.91 -6.61 7.19
N THR A 55 4.51 -5.34 7.33
CA THR A 55 4.56 -4.61 8.60
C THR A 55 3.19 -4.59 9.31
N SER A 56 2.47 -5.71 9.34
CA SER A 56 1.15 -5.80 9.99
C SER A 56 1.01 -6.94 11.02
N GLY A 57 2.09 -7.68 11.27
CA GLY A 57 2.05 -8.90 12.11
C GLY A 57 1.26 -10.04 11.47
N GLY A 58 1.11 -10.04 10.14
CA GLY A 58 0.36 -11.04 9.38
C GLY A 58 -0.03 -10.53 8.00
N THR A 59 -1.20 -10.92 7.50
CA THR A 59 -1.67 -10.46 6.18
C THR A 59 -1.95 -8.94 6.19
N ASN A 60 -1.54 -8.21 5.15
CA ASN A 60 -1.94 -6.81 4.97
C ASN A 60 -3.09 -6.68 3.95
N TRP A 61 -3.53 -5.46 3.65
CA TRP A 61 -4.69 -5.23 2.79
C TRP A 61 -4.51 -5.80 1.38
N VAL A 62 -3.29 -5.77 0.83
CA VAL A 62 -2.95 -6.39 -0.47
C VAL A 62 -3.20 -7.90 -0.44
N GLY A 63 -2.71 -8.56 0.61
CA GLY A 63 -2.92 -10.00 0.77
C GLY A 63 -4.40 -10.36 0.90
N TYR A 64 -5.18 -9.59 1.67
CA TYR A 64 -6.62 -9.83 1.80
C TYR A 64 -7.38 -9.59 0.50
N LEU A 65 -7.10 -8.52 -0.24
CA LEU A 65 -7.72 -8.29 -1.55
C LEU A 65 -7.35 -9.39 -2.56
N THR A 66 -6.12 -9.89 -2.50
CA THR A 66 -5.63 -10.91 -3.43
C THR A 66 -6.24 -12.29 -3.16
N THR A 67 -6.49 -12.63 -1.88
CA THR A 67 -6.76 -14.02 -1.47
C THR A 67 -8.11 -14.26 -0.80
N LEU A 68 -8.70 -13.23 -0.18
CA LEU A 68 -9.96 -13.35 0.57
C LEU A 68 -11.10 -12.60 -0.09
N TYR A 69 -10.84 -11.41 -0.61
CA TYR A 69 -11.84 -10.51 -1.18
C TYR A 69 -11.78 -10.41 -2.72
N ASN A 70 -11.10 -11.35 -3.37
CA ASN A 70 -11.00 -11.41 -4.82
C ASN A 70 -12.23 -12.09 -5.45
N ALA A 71 -12.82 -11.45 -6.47
CA ALA A 71 -13.94 -12.05 -7.23
C ALA A 71 -13.50 -13.16 -8.20
N SER A 72 -12.21 -13.17 -8.58
CA SER A 72 -11.57 -14.16 -9.44
C SER A 72 -10.08 -14.28 -9.05
N PRO A 73 -9.34 -15.33 -9.48
CA PRO A 73 -7.92 -15.44 -9.15
C PRO A 73 -7.11 -14.19 -9.54
N VAL A 74 -6.47 -13.56 -8.55
CA VAL A 74 -5.59 -12.41 -8.73
C VAL A 74 -4.15 -12.85 -8.46
N LEU A 75 -3.22 -12.38 -9.29
CA LEU A 75 -1.79 -12.60 -9.12
C LEU A 75 -1.15 -11.27 -8.73
N SER A 76 -0.64 -11.17 -7.50
CA SER A 76 -0.15 -9.93 -6.90
C SER A 76 1.36 -9.79 -7.08
N TYR A 77 1.77 -8.71 -7.73
CA TYR A 77 3.16 -8.34 -7.96
C TYR A 77 3.44 -7.06 -7.17
N ASN A 78 4.00 -7.21 -5.97
CA ASN A 78 4.06 -6.12 -5.00
C ASN A 78 5.47 -5.60 -4.76
N PHE A 79 5.80 -4.50 -5.42
CA PHE A 79 7.09 -3.84 -5.33
C PHE A 79 7.19 -2.88 -4.15
N ALA A 80 6.15 -2.72 -3.33
CA ALA A 80 6.19 -1.79 -2.21
C ALA A 80 7.33 -2.13 -1.22
N VAL A 81 8.03 -1.10 -0.74
CA VAL A 81 9.19 -1.22 0.14
C VAL A 81 9.01 -0.32 1.35
N GLY A 82 9.17 -0.88 2.55
CA GLY A 82 9.09 -0.16 3.81
C GLY A 82 10.00 1.06 3.84
N GLY A 83 9.43 2.22 4.20
CA GLY A 83 10.15 3.49 4.25
C GLY A 83 10.29 4.21 2.91
N ALA A 84 9.77 3.67 1.80
CA ALA A 84 9.83 4.31 0.49
C ALA A 84 9.14 5.68 0.48
N THR A 85 9.75 6.63 -0.22
CA THR A 85 9.08 7.84 -0.70
C THR A 85 8.71 7.70 -2.18
N ILE A 86 8.18 8.76 -2.79
CA ILE A 86 7.91 8.77 -4.24
C ILE A 86 9.22 8.72 -5.03
N ASP A 87 10.20 9.56 -4.66
CA ASP A 87 11.46 9.70 -5.39
C ASP A 87 12.60 10.18 -4.48
N ASN A 88 13.69 9.41 -4.41
CA ASN A 88 14.85 9.66 -3.59
C ASN A 88 15.71 10.82 -4.09
N SER A 89 15.57 11.25 -5.34
CA SER A 89 16.20 12.50 -5.82
C SER A 89 15.52 13.75 -5.26
N ILE A 90 14.26 13.62 -4.81
CA ILE A 90 13.49 14.69 -4.15
C ILE A 90 13.59 14.55 -2.63
N VAL A 91 13.37 13.33 -2.12
CA VAL A 91 13.34 13.00 -0.69
C VAL A 91 14.13 11.72 -0.45
N ASP A 92 15.41 11.84 -0.11
CA ASP A 92 16.26 10.66 0.04
C ASP A 92 15.97 9.89 1.34
N THR A 93 15.41 8.70 1.20
CA THR A 93 15.07 7.78 2.30
C THR A 93 16.08 6.63 2.44
N LYS A 94 17.10 6.54 1.56
CA LYS A 94 18.10 5.46 1.48
C LYS A 94 17.54 4.06 1.21
N VAL A 95 16.23 3.91 1.08
CA VAL A 95 15.55 2.68 0.64
C VAL A 95 14.99 2.88 -0.77
N LYS A 96 14.53 1.79 -1.40
CA LYS A 96 13.99 1.85 -2.77
C LYS A 96 12.70 2.68 -2.82
N ASP A 97 12.69 3.77 -3.59
CA ASP A 97 11.54 4.64 -3.79
C ASP A 97 10.54 4.09 -4.82
N VAL A 98 9.36 4.71 -4.92
CA VAL A 98 8.33 4.34 -5.90
C VAL A 98 8.82 4.50 -7.34
N THR A 99 9.65 5.52 -7.64
CA THR A 99 10.27 5.68 -8.96
C THR A 99 11.04 4.41 -9.37
N SER A 100 11.82 3.84 -8.47
CA SER A 100 12.59 2.61 -8.68
C SER A 100 11.68 1.38 -8.71
N GLN A 101 10.63 1.33 -7.89
CA GLN A 101 9.65 0.24 -7.93
C GLN A 101 8.92 0.16 -9.29
N VAL A 102 8.52 1.31 -9.85
CA VAL A 102 7.95 1.38 -11.21
C VAL A 102 8.97 0.98 -12.27
N ARG A 103 10.24 1.37 -12.08
CA ARG A 103 11.32 0.93 -12.97
C ARG A 103 11.53 -0.59 -12.94
N ASP A 104 11.49 -1.21 -11.76
CA ASP A 104 11.61 -2.66 -11.63
C ASP A 104 10.46 -3.38 -12.34
N PHE A 105 9.24 -2.86 -12.21
CA PHE A 105 8.10 -3.34 -13.00
C PHE A 105 8.34 -3.21 -14.49
N GLU A 106 8.81 -2.06 -14.98
CA GLU A 106 9.06 -1.87 -16.40
C GLU A 106 10.11 -2.84 -16.92
N LEU A 107 11.21 -3.02 -16.19
CA LEU A 107 12.28 -3.92 -16.61
C LEU A 107 11.86 -5.39 -16.63
N ALA A 108 11.04 -5.80 -15.68
CA ALA A 108 10.68 -7.21 -15.53
C ALA A 108 9.38 -7.60 -16.26
N TYR A 109 8.41 -6.69 -16.37
CA TYR A 109 7.04 -7.04 -16.77
C TYR A 109 6.42 -6.15 -17.85
N SER A 110 6.95 -4.98 -18.24
CA SER A 110 6.27 -4.11 -19.23
C SER A 110 6.01 -4.82 -20.56
N GLU A 111 6.93 -5.67 -20.98
CA GLU A 111 6.87 -6.47 -22.22
C GLU A 111 5.99 -7.72 -22.10
N LYS A 112 5.29 -7.92 -20.97
CA LYS A 112 4.34 -9.02 -20.72
C LYS A 112 4.99 -10.39 -21.00
N PRO A 113 6.07 -10.74 -20.28
CA PRO A 113 6.77 -12.00 -20.52
C PRO A 113 5.84 -13.19 -20.32
N ILE A 114 6.13 -14.31 -20.98
CA ILE A 114 5.32 -15.54 -20.89
C ILE A 114 5.19 -16.03 -19.44
N SER A 115 6.18 -15.75 -18.57
CA SER A 115 6.16 -16.07 -17.14
C SER A 115 5.15 -15.25 -16.34
N ALA A 116 4.74 -14.08 -16.82
CA ALA A 116 3.80 -13.18 -16.18
C ALA A 116 2.97 -12.45 -17.26
N PRO A 117 2.06 -13.15 -17.97
CA PRO A 117 1.21 -12.51 -18.95
C PRO A 117 0.20 -11.64 -18.21
N TRP A 118 0.04 -10.39 -18.66
CA TRP A 118 -0.97 -9.50 -18.08
C TRP A 118 -1.65 -8.60 -19.11
N SER A 119 -2.95 -8.37 -18.86
CA SER A 119 -3.77 -7.30 -19.41
C SER A 119 -3.81 -6.13 -18.43
N SER A 120 -4.38 -5.01 -18.85
CA SER A 120 -4.37 -3.67 -18.21
C SER A 120 -4.96 -3.53 -16.79
N ASP A 121 -5.00 -4.60 -16.02
CA ASP A 121 -5.63 -4.70 -14.72
C ASP A 121 -4.71 -4.19 -13.60
N ASN A 122 -5.27 -3.26 -12.83
CA ASN A 122 -4.89 -2.67 -11.56
C ASN A 122 -3.40 -2.38 -11.27
N ALA A 123 -3.08 -1.10 -11.12
CA ALA A 123 -1.89 -0.62 -10.42
C ALA A 123 -2.28 0.20 -9.17
N VAL A 124 -1.61 -0.06 -8.05
CA VAL A 124 -1.79 0.67 -6.78
C VAL A 124 -0.47 1.27 -6.32
N ILE A 125 -0.47 2.51 -5.83
CA ILE A 125 0.74 3.19 -5.38
C ILE A 125 0.53 3.93 -4.03
N GLY A 126 1.51 3.89 -3.11
CA GLY A 126 1.54 4.53 -1.77
C GLY A 126 2.78 5.42 -1.48
N TRP A 127 2.85 6.08 -0.29
CA TRP A 127 3.70 7.27 -0.02
C TRP A 127 4.58 7.21 1.26
N GLY A 128 5.60 8.08 1.37
CA GLY A 128 6.43 8.33 2.57
C GLY A 128 6.87 9.80 2.80
N HIS A 129 6.97 10.21 4.08
CA HIS A 129 7.09 11.58 4.66
C HIS A 129 8.52 12.13 4.83
N GLN A 130 8.74 13.47 4.80
CA GLN A 130 9.98 14.15 5.25
C GLN A 130 9.87 15.67 5.58
N ASN A 131 10.96 16.22 6.15
CA ASN A 131 11.18 17.59 6.68
C ASN A 131 11.47 18.69 5.63
N ALA A 132 10.49 19.11 4.84
CA ALA A 132 10.54 20.37 4.07
C ALA A 132 9.34 21.29 4.40
N GLN A 133 9.03 22.32 3.60
CA GLN A 133 7.73 22.98 3.70
C GLN A 133 6.71 22.21 2.84
N PRO A 134 5.58 21.74 3.40
CA PRO A 134 4.62 20.91 2.66
C PRO A 134 4.13 21.57 1.37
N SER A 135 3.95 22.89 1.38
CA SER A 135 3.42 23.68 0.25
C SER A 135 4.32 23.68 -0.98
N VAL A 136 5.62 23.39 -0.83
CA VAL A 136 6.58 23.34 -1.94
C VAL A 136 6.90 21.90 -2.32
N LEU A 137 7.16 21.05 -1.31
CA LEU A 137 7.60 19.67 -1.55
C LEU A 137 6.48 18.80 -2.13
N VAL A 138 5.26 18.93 -1.61
CA VAL A 138 4.14 18.06 -2.01
C VAL A 138 3.79 18.23 -3.49
N PRO A 139 3.69 19.45 -4.06
CA PRO A 139 3.48 19.61 -5.51
C PRO A 139 4.57 18.97 -6.38
N THR A 140 5.85 19.08 -5.99
CA THR A 140 6.96 18.43 -6.72
C THR A 140 6.84 16.91 -6.68
N LEU A 141 6.52 16.35 -5.51
CA LEU A 141 6.25 14.92 -5.34
C LEU A 141 5.04 14.48 -6.19
N MET A 142 3.96 15.25 -6.23
CA MET A 142 2.77 14.91 -7.04
C MET A 142 3.05 14.99 -8.55
N ALA A 143 3.91 15.90 -9.00
CA ALA A 143 4.32 15.97 -10.40
C ALA A 143 5.09 14.70 -10.81
N GLN A 144 6.01 14.24 -9.96
CA GLN A 144 6.70 12.96 -10.17
C GLN A 144 5.73 11.78 -10.12
N TYR A 145 4.78 11.80 -9.18
CA TYR A 145 3.75 10.76 -9.08
C TYR A 145 2.93 10.63 -10.37
N LYS A 146 2.49 11.76 -10.93
CA LYS A 146 1.82 11.80 -12.24
C LYS A 146 2.66 11.21 -13.36
N PHE A 147 3.96 11.53 -13.39
CA PHE A 147 4.88 10.98 -14.38
C PHE A 147 5.02 9.45 -14.26
N LEU A 148 5.05 8.91 -13.05
CA LEU A 148 5.09 7.46 -12.84
C LEU A 148 3.82 6.76 -13.34
N ILE A 149 2.64 7.36 -13.11
CA ILE A 149 1.38 6.82 -13.63
C ILE A 149 1.33 6.91 -15.17
N GLU A 150 1.88 7.96 -15.77
CA GLU A 150 2.06 8.07 -17.23
C GLU A 150 2.87 6.91 -17.82
N LYS A 151 3.96 6.51 -17.14
CA LYS A 151 4.79 5.37 -17.54
C LYS A 151 4.04 4.04 -17.45
N LEU A 152 3.29 3.84 -16.37
CA LEU A 152 2.45 2.64 -16.21
C LEU A 152 1.34 2.59 -17.27
N TYR A 153 0.72 3.72 -17.58
CA TYR A 153 -0.25 3.81 -18.67
C TYR A 153 0.37 3.48 -20.03
N ALA A 154 1.56 4.01 -20.32
CA ALA A 154 2.29 3.72 -21.54
C ALA A 154 2.67 2.23 -21.67
N SER A 155 2.96 1.57 -20.55
CA SER A 155 3.20 0.13 -20.49
C SER A 155 1.92 -0.71 -20.68
N GLY A 156 0.74 -0.09 -20.57
CA GLY A 156 -0.56 -0.73 -20.81
C GLY A 156 -1.48 -0.77 -19.61
N GLY A 157 -1.12 -0.21 -18.46
CA GLY A 157 -2.01 -0.07 -17.31
C GLY A 157 -3.24 0.79 -17.63
N ARG A 158 -4.43 0.35 -17.23
CA ARG A 158 -5.68 1.12 -17.46
C ARG A 158 -6.53 1.26 -16.20
N LYS A 159 -6.28 0.50 -15.15
CA LYS A 159 -6.99 0.65 -13.87
C LYS A 159 -5.98 1.10 -12.82
N PHE A 160 -6.24 2.24 -12.19
CA PHE A 160 -5.38 2.81 -11.17
C PHE A 160 -6.17 3.03 -9.89
N LEU A 161 -5.66 2.50 -8.78
CA LEU A 161 -6.19 2.72 -7.45
C LEU A 161 -5.18 3.54 -6.66
N PHE A 162 -5.66 4.63 -6.09
CA PHE A 162 -4.90 5.53 -5.25
C PHE A 162 -5.40 5.44 -3.82
N LEU A 163 -4.50 5.46 -2.85
CA LEU A 163 -4.84 5.56 -1.42
C LEU A 163 -4.31 6.88 -0.91
N ASN A 164 -5.16 7.70 -0.29
CA ASN A 164 -4.66 8.84 0.48
C ASN A 164 -4.05 8.34 1.81
N VAL A 165 -3.24 9.20 2.45
CA VAL A 165 -2.49 8.84 3.65
C VAL A 165 -3.45 8.81 4.85
N PRO A 166 -3.50 7.73 5.66
CA PRO A 166 -4.29 7.70 6.89
C PRO A 166 -3.76 8.68 7.95
N PRO A 167 -4.54 9.05 8.99
CA PRO A 167 -4.11 9.92 10.08
C PRO A 167 -3.08 9.25 11.01
N THR A 168 -1.83 9.12 10.55
CA THR A 168 -0.71 8.54 11.31
C THR A 168 -0.28 9.39 12.52
N ASP A 169 -0.76 10.63 12.61
CA ASP A 169 -0.64 11.51 13.77
C ASP A 169 -1.37 10.94 15.00
N ARG A 170 -2.33 10.04 14.78
CA ARG A 170 -3.05 9.30 15.82
C ARG A 170 -2.35 8.00 16.23
N SER A 171 -1.17 7.70 15.69
CA SER A 171 -0.40 6.52 16.07
C SER A 171 0.13 6.62 17.51
N PRO A 172 0.31 5.50 18.22
CA PRO A 172 0.96 5.48 19.53
C PRO A 172 2.32 6.17 19.54
N MET A 173 3.08 6.08 18.44
CA MET A 173 4.36 6.75 18.23
C MET A 173 4.22 8.27 18.25
N ALA A 174 3.40 8.83 17.35
CA ALA A 174 3.23 10.28 17.23
C ALA A 174 2.69 10.89 18.54
N ILE A 175 1.75 10.21 19.20
CA ILE A 175 1.20 10.66 20.49
C ILE A 175 2.27 10.63 21.59
N LYS A 176 3.13 9.61 21.62
CA LYS A 176 4.24 9.51 22.57
C LYS A 176 5.31 10.58 22.36
N GLU A 177 5.55 10.99 21.12
CA GLU A 177 6.47 12.09 20.77
C GLU A 177 5.94 13.46 21.22
N GLY A 178 4.63 13.60 21.40
CA GLY A 178 3.98 14.76 22.00
C GLY A 178 3.22 15.65 21.01
N SER A 179 2.59 16.70 21.53
CA SER A 179 1.61 17.50 20.78
C SER A 179 2.18 18.18 19.53
N GLU A 180 3.47 18.55 19.53
CA GLU A 180 4.09 19.18 18.36
C GLU A 180 4.35 18.16 17.24
N ALA A 181 4.70 16.92 17.59
CA ALA A 181 4.82 15.84 16.61
C ALA A 181 3.46 15.56 15.98
N VAL A 182 2.42 15.31 16.80
CA VAL A 182 1.03 15.14 16.33
C VAL A 182 0.62 16.25 15.35
N LYS A 183 0.83 17.52 15.73
CA LYS A 183 0.51 18.67 14.87
C LYS A 183 1.31 18.69 13.57
N THR A 184 2.58 18.30 13.62
CA THR A 184 3.45 18.22 12.45
C THR A 184 2.95 17.15 11.49
N TYR A 185 2.75 15.92 11.96
CA TYR A 185 2.19 14.83 11.15
C TYR A 185 0.86 15.24 10.52
N ALA A 186 -0.08 15.78 11.31
CA ALA A 186 -1.40 16.19 10.83
C ALA A 186 -1.31 17.26 9.72
N THR A 187 -0.45 18.27 9.91
CA THR A 187 -0.21 19.31 8.89
C THR A 187 0.29 18.70 7.59
N TRP A 188 1.26 17.79 7.66
CA TRP A 188 1.87 17.18 6.49
C TRP A 188 0.93 16.27 5.73
N MET A 189 0.22 15.39 6.43
CA MET A 189 -0.72 14.47 5.80
C MET A 189 -1.90 15.21 5.20
N LYS A 190 -2.38 16.26 5.87
CA LYS A 190 -3.41 17.13 5.30
C LYS A 190 -2.92 17.80 4.02
N ALA A 191 -1.74 18.41 4.03
CA ALA A 191 -1.18 19.04 2.84
C ALA A 191 -0.97 18.03 1.71
N TYR A 192 -0.46 16.83 2.04
CA TYR A 192 -0.31 15.74 1.08
C TYR A 192 -1.65 15.32 0.47
N ASN A 193 -2.64 15.01 1.30
CA ASN A 193 -3.95 14.54 0.88
C ASN A 193 -4.72 15.61 0.09
N ASP A 194 -4.66 16.89 0.50
CA ASP A 194 -5.28 18.00 -0.22
C ASP A 194 -4.71 18.11 -1.64
N VAL A 195 -3.38 18.10 -1.78
CA VAL A 195 -2.73 18.20 -3.10
C VAL A 195 -2.93 16.93 -3.91
N MET A 196 -2.80 15.74 -3.32
CA MET A 196 -3.09 14.47 -3.99
C MET A 196 -4.52 14.44 -4.52
N MET A 197 -5.52 14.88 -3.73
CA MET A 197 -6.89 15.00 -4.19
C MET A 197 -7.00 15.99 -5.34
N ILE A 198 -6.40 17.18 -5.26
CA ILE A 198 -6.42 18.14 -6.38
C ILE A 198 -5.81 17.52 -7.65
N TYR A 199 -4.67 16.84 -7.54
CA TYR A 199 -4.01 16.21 -8.68
C TYR A 199 -4.81 15.05 -9.25
N VAL A 200 -5.24 14.09 -8.41
CA VAL A 200 -5.99 12.89 -8.81
C VAL A 200 -7.40 13.25 -9.30
N PHE A 201 -8.13 14.12 -8.59
CA PHE A 201 -9.52 14.48 -8.93
C PHE A 201 -9.65 15.61 -9.97
N ILE A 202 -8.95 16.73 -9.79
CA ILE A 202 -9.22 17.94 -10.59
C ILE A 202 -8.41 17.93 -11.89
N SER A 203 -7.11 17.66 -11.80
CA SER A 203 -6.23 17.68 -12.98
C SER A 203 -6.30 16.40 -13.80
N TYR A 204 -6.44 15.23 -13.15
CA TYR A 204 -6.39 13.92 -13.82
C TYR A 204 -7.71 13.51 -14.46
N ILE A 205 -8.84 13.44 -13.73
CA ILE A 205 -10.10 12.89 -14.29
C ILE A 205 -10.60 13.66 -15.52
N VAL A 206 -10.44 14.98 -15.55
CA VAL A 206 -10.90 15.82 -16.67
C VAL A 206 -9.98 15.70 -17.89
N SER A 207 -8.66 15.63 -17.68
CA SER A 207 -7.69 15.53 -18.80
C SER A 207 -7.55 14.11 -19.34
N ILE A 208 -7.59 13.09 -18.48
CA ILE A 208 -7.43 11.67 -18.83
C ILE A 208 -8.62 11.11 -19.57
N LYS A 209 -9.85 11.52 -19.26
CA LYS A 209 -11.00 11.12 -20.09
C LYS A 209 -10.82 11.54 -21.54
N LEU A 210 -10.03 12.57 -21.81
CA LEU A 210 -9.73 13.05 -23.16
C LEU A 210 -8.45 12.42 -23.74
N THR A 211 -7.44 12.11 -22.92
CA THR A 211 -6.12 11.64 -23.41
C THR A 211 -5.87 10.14 -23.25
N TRP A 212 -6.53 9.48 -22.29
CA TRP A 212 -6.28 8.10 -21.87
C TRP A 212 -7.55 7.25 -21.97
N PRO A 213 -7.92 6.83 -23.20
CA PRO A 213 -9.11 6.03 -23.41
C PRO A 213 -9.12 4.76 -22.57
N GLN A 214 -10.33 4.35 -22.15
CA GLN A 214 -10.58 3.10 -21.42
C GLN A 214 -9.87 2.99 -20.06
N THR A 215 -9.59 4.14 -19.42
CA THR A 215 -8.95 4.16 -18.09
C THR A 215 -9.98 4.29 -16.97
N THR A 216 -9.79 3.52 -15.90
CA THR A 216 -10.50 3.64 -14.63
C THR A 216 -9.54 4.14 -13.56
N ILE A 217 -9.95 5.17 -12.81
CA ILE A 217 -9.18 5.71 -11.69
C ILE A 217 -10.10 5.73 -10.47
N VAL A 218 -9.61 5.16 -9.36
CA VAL A 218 -10.31 5.09 -8.09
C VAL A 218 -9.41 5.70 -7.01
N LEU A 219 -9.97 6.53 -6.14
CA LEU A 219 -9.35 6.94 -4.88
C LEU A 219 -10.06 6.22 -3.74
N TYR A 220 -9.30 5.45 -2.96
CA TYR A 220 -9.74 4.95 -1.67
C TYR A 220 -9.32 5.92 -0.56
N ASP A 221 -10.30 6.30 0.26
CA ASP A 221 -10.15 7.31 1.30
C ASP A 221 -9.76 6.67 2.64
N THR A 222 -8.51 6.21 2.72
CA THR A 222 -7.90 5.69 3.97
C THR A 222 -7.96 6.73 5.09
N TRP A 223 -7.85 8.02 4.76
CA TRP A 223 -7.93 9.14 5.69
C TRP A 223 -9.25 9.18 6.45
N SER A 224 -10.38 8.96 5.75
CA SER A 224 -11.69 8.90 6.38
C SER A 224 -12.03 7.52 6.96
N PHE A 225 -11.44 6.44 6.44
CA PHE A 225 -11.68 5.10 6.93
C PHE A 225 -11.10 4.88 8.33
N MET A 226 -9.81 5.19 8.54
CA MET A 226 -9.12 4.85 9.79
C MET A 226 -9.73 5.53 11.04
N PRO A 227 -10.17 6.79 11.01
CA PRO A 227 -10.92 7.41 12.12
C PRO A 227 -12.14 6.62 12.56
N LYS A 228 -12.88 5.96 11.65
CA LYS A 228 -14.04 5.14 12.04
C LYS A 228 -13.65 4.09 13.07
N ILE A 229 -12.49 3.46 12.88
CA ILE A 229 -11.95 2.44 13.79
C ILE A 229 -11.32 3.07 15.03
N LEU A 230 -10.55 4.15 14.87
CA LEU A 230 -9.87 4.79 16.00
C LEU A 230 -10.83 5.51 16.97
N ASP A 231 -11.96 6.01 16.47
CA ASP A 231 -12.97 6.71 17.28
C ASP A 231 -13.89 5.74 18.04
N ASP A 232 -14.08 4.54 17.51
CA ASP A 232 -14.92 3.50 18.13
C ASP A 232 -14.29 2.10 18.05
N PRO A 233 -13.13 1.88 18.69
CA PRO A 233 -12.35 0.65 18.53
C PRO A 233 -13.13 -0.61 18.91
N GLN A 234 -14.03 -0.51 19.90
CA GLN A 234 -14.76 -1.64 20.47
C GLN A 234 -15.79 -2.20 19.49
N THR A 235 -16.47 -1.35 18.72
CA THR A 235 -17.39 -1.77 17.65
C THR A 235 -16.68 -2.58 16.56
N TYR A 236 -15.40 -2.31 16.33
CA TYR A 236 -14.56 -3.04 15.37
C TYR A 236 -13.76 -4.20 15.99
N GLY A 237 -14.04 -4.57 17.25
CA GLY A 237 -13.43 -5.71 17.92
C GLY A 237 -12.05 -5.43 18.53
N PHE A 238 -11.68 -4.16 18.70
CA PHE A 238 -10.42 -3.76 19.33
C PHE A 238 -10.63 -3.19 20.74
N PRO A 239 -9.70 -3.45 21.67
CA PRO A 239 -9.86 -2.99 23.04
C PRO A 239 -9.69 -1.48 23.20
N ASN A 240 -8.77 -0.87 22.44
CA ASN A 240 -8.41 0.54 22.56
C ASN A 240 -7.67 1.06 21.33
N ALA A 241 -7.85 2.34 20.99
CA ALA A 241 -7.19 3.01 19.89
C ALA A 241 -5.67 3.24 20.07
N MET A 242 -5.14 3.07 21.28
CA MET A 242 -3.72 3.28 21.60
C MET A 242 -2.94 1.99 21.81
N TYR A 243 -3.61 0.85 21.92
CA TYR A 243 -2.94 -0.42 22.20
C TYR A 243 -2.33 -0.97 20.92
N PHE A 244 -1.17 -1.58 21.07
CA PHE A 244 -0.48 -2.30 20.00
C PHE A 244 -0.04 -3.67 20.48
N ASN A 245 -0.02 -4.64 19.56
CA ASN A 245 0.42 -6.00 19.84
C ASN A 245 1.02 -6.63 18.58
N GLU A 246 2.19 -7.27 18.75
CA GLU A 246 2.94 -7.85 17.65
C GLU A 246 2.24 -9.01 16.93
N ASN A 247 1.17 -9.56 17.51
CA ASN A 247 0.33 -10.55 16.82
C ASN A 247 -0.54 -9.97 15.70
N GLY A 248 -0.66 -8.64 15.60
CA GLY A 248 -1.43 -7.94 14.57
C GLY A 248 -2.95 -8.15 14.62
N THR A 249 -3.48 -8.90 15.59
CA THR A 249 -4.89 -9.30 15.66
C THR A 249 -5.61 -8.74 16.87
N SER A 250 -4.95 -8.63 18.01
CA SER A 250 -5.59 -8.21 19.27
C SER A 250 -5.72 -6.70 19.42
N CYS A 251 -5.08 -5.91 18.56
CA CYS A 251 -5.01 -4.45 18.65
C CYS A 251 -5.11 -3.82 17.26
N ILE A 252 -5.52 -2.55 17.20
CA ILE A 252 -5.57 -1.79 15.94
C ILE A 252 -4.18 -1.70 15.33
N TRP A 253 -3.17 -1.51 16.17
CA TRP A 253 -1.79 -1.36 15.78
C TRP A 253 -0.99 -2.64 16.03
N TRP A 254 -0.13 -3.00 15.08
CA TRP A 254 0.82 -4.09 15.21
C TRP A 254 2.01 -3.68 16.08
N ASN A 255 2.59 -2.53 15.74
CA ASN A 255 3.61 -1.87 16.56
C ASN A 255 3.14 -0.44 16.89
N HIS A 256 4.03 0.43 17.33
CA HIS A 256 3.65 1.79 17.71
C HIS A 256 3.27 2.69 16.52
N TYR A 257 3.38 2.23 15.27
CA TYR A 257 3.12 3.03 14.07
C TYR A 257 2.23 2.35 13.03
N HIS A 258 2.39 1.05 12.79
CA HIS A 258 1.72 0.35 11.69
C HIS A 258 0.46 -0.39 12.17
N PRO A 259 -0.64 -0.37 11.39
CA PRO A 259 -1.85 -1.14 11.72
C PRO A 259 -1.63 -2.65 11.68
N GLY A 260 -2.37 -3.38 12.50
CA GLY A 260 -2.39 -4.84 12.52
C GLY A 260 -3.16 -5.45 11.36
N GLN A 261 -2.91 -6.73 11.09
CA GLN A 261 -3.63 -7.51 10.08
C GLN A 261 -5.17 -7.41 10.22
N ASN A 262 -5.72 -7.38 11.44
CA ASN A 262 -7.18 -7.23 11.60
C ASN A 262 -7.70 -5.86 11.15
N HIS A 263 -6.94 -4.77 11.34
CA HIS A 263 -7.27 -3.47 10.76
C HIS A 263 -7.19 -3.53 9.23
N HIS A 264 -6.11 -4.08 8.68
CA HIS A 264 -5.94 -4.25 7.23
C HIS A 264 -7.05 -5.11 6.61
N LYS A 265 -7.58 -6.10 7.33
CA LYS A 265 -8.72 -6.90 6.88
C LYS A 265 -9.99 -6.07 6.76
N LEU A 266 -10.28 -5.24 7.77
CA LEU A 266 -11.42 -4.31 7.73
C LEU A 266 -11.28 -3.31 6.59
N GLN A 267 -10.06 -2.78 6.38
CA GLN A 267 -9.78 -1.89 5.26
C GLN A 267 -10.05 -2.57 3.91
N ALA A 268 -9.50 -3.76 3.70
CA ALA A 268 -9.72 -4.51 2.46
C ALA A 268 -11.19 -4.84 2.22
N ALA A 269 -11.98 -5.07 3.29
CA ALA A 269 -13.42 -5.27 3.20
C ALA A 269 -14.22 -3.99 2.86
N ASP A 270 -13.72 -2.81 3.21
CA ASP A 270 -14.32 -1.50 2.87
C ASP A 270 -13.95 -1.05 1.44
N MET A 271 -12.95 -1.69 0.83
CA MET A 271 -12.50 -1.41 -0.54
C MET A 271 -13.30 -2.12 -1.64
N ILE A 272 -14.18 -3.07 -1.28
CA ILE A 272 -15.01 -3.86 -2.21
C ILE A 272 -16.44 -3.33 -2.30
#